data_AF-A0A4R2LK32-F1
#
_entry.id   AF-A0A4R2LK32-F1
#
_cell.length_a   1.000
_cell.length_b   1.000
_cell.length_c   1.000
_cell.angle_alpha   90.00
_cell.angle_beta   90.00
_cell.angle_gamma   90.00
#
_symmetry.space_group_name_H-M   'P 1'
#
loop_
_entity.id
_entity.type
_entity.pdbx_description
1 polymer ?
#
loop_
_entity_poly.entity_id
_entity_poly.type
_entity_poly.pdbx_seq_one_letter_code
_entity_poly.pdbx_strand_id
1 'polypeptide(L)' 'MNKMCLSDLSAELSGISMIITGLSNHIDEDCTKLNAAAFQQALFGVTCCLDRIADDLGKMSIE' A
#
# COMPACT_ATOMS: atom_id res chain seq x y z
N MET A 1 -1.02 11.05 19.96
CA MET A 1 -0.45 10.60 18.68
C MET A 1 0.20 9.26 18.96
N ASN A 2 -0.35 8.15 18.44
CA ASN A 2 0.23 6.83 18.69
C ASN A 2 1.59 6.76 17.97
N LYS A 3 2.64 6.39 18.70
CA LYS A 3 3.98 6.24 18.14
C LYS A 3 3.96 4.93 17.33
N MET A 4 3.92 5.02 16.01
CA MET A 4 4.02 3.85 15.13
C MET A 4 5.33 3.12 15.47
N CYS A 5 5.25 1.83 15.76
CA CYS A 5 6.46 1.03 15.99
C CYS A 5 6.83 0.21 14.75
N LEU A 6 8.05 -0.34 14.72
CA LEU A 6 8.54 -1.09 13.56
C LEU A 6 7.65 -2.29 13.19
N SER A 7 6.99 -2.92 14.16
CA SER A 7 6.04 -4.01 13.86
C SER A 7 4.77 -3.51 13.18
N ASP A 8 4.27 -2.33 13.55
CA ASP A 8 3.11 -1.73 12.89
C ASP A 8 3.45 -1.38 11.44
N LEU A 9 4.61 -0.77 11.21
CA LEU A 9 5.12 -0.44 9.88
C LEU A 9 5.29 -1.70 9.02
N SER A 10 5.89 -2.76 9.58
CA SER A 10 6.08 -4.04 8.90
C SER A 10 4.76 -4.69 8.49
N ALA A 11 3.76 -4.67 9.37
CA ALA A 11 2.42 -5.18 9.07
C ALA A 11 1.75 -4.38 7.95
N GLU A 12 1.89 -3.05 7.98
CA GLU A 12 1.30 -2.16 6.99
C GLU A 12 1.92 -2.33 5.59
N LEU A 13 3.25 -2.41 5.51
CA LEU A 13 3.97 -2.71 4.27
C LEU A 13 3.61 -4.10 3.72
N SER A 14 3.41 -5.09 4.60
CA SER A 14 2.95 -6.42 4.20
C SER A 14 1.54 -6.38 3.61
N GLY A 15 0.64 -5.57 4.19
CA GLY A 15 -0.68 -5.29 3.64
C GLY A 15 -0.64 -4.66 2.25
N ILE A 16 0.20 -3.65 2.05
CA ILE A 16 0.40 -3.01 0.75
C ILE A 16 0.93 -4.01 -0.28
N SER A 17 1.91 -4.85 0.09
CA SER A 17 2.44 -5.90 -0.79
C SER A 17 1.36 -6.89 -1.25
N MET A 18 0.45 -7.29 -0.36
CA MET A 18 -0.69 -8.15 -0.73
C MET A 18 -1.64 -7.46 -1.71
N ILE A 19 -1.93 -6.15 -1.52
CA ILE A 19 -2.76 -5.39 -2.45
C ILE A 19 -2.13 -5.36 -3.83
N ILE A 20 -0.83 -5.02 -3.93
CA ILE A 20 -0.10 -4.98 -5.20
C ILE A 20 -0.10 -6.36 -5.87
N THR A 21 0.14 -7.43 -5.11
CA THR A 21 0.12 -8.81 -5.62
C THR A 21 -1.25 -9.18 -6.19
N GLY A 22 -2.33 -8.86 -5.46
CA GLY A 22 -3.70 -9.11 -5.94
C GLY A 22 -4.03 -8.32 -7.20
N LEU A 23 -3.57 -7.06 -7.29
CA LEU A 23 -3.71 -6.23 -8.48
C LEU A 23 -2.92 -6.82 -9.67
N SER A 24 -1.68 -7.27 -9.47
CA SER A 24 -0.87 -7.88 -10.53
C SER A 24 -1.49 -9.17 -11.06
N ASN A 25 -2.02 -10.03 -10.19
CA ASN A 25 -2.73 -11.25 -10.61
C ASN A 25 -3.97 -10.93 -11.44
N HIS A 26 -4.63 -9.79 -11.16
CA HIS A 26 -5.78 -9.31 -11.93
C HIS A 26 -5.40 -8.90 -13.36
N ILE A 27 -4.15 -8.49 -13.61
CA ILE A 27 -3.64 -8.18 -14.96
C ILE A 27 -3.33 -9.47 -15.73
N ASP A 28 -2.80 -10.50 -15.05
CA ASP A 28 -2.28 -11.72 -15.68
C ASP A 28 -3.39 -12.73 -16.03
N GLU A 29 -4.46 -12.78 -15.23
CA GLU A 29 -5.66 -13.55 -15.55
C GLU A 29 -6.59 -12.70 -16.42
N ASP A 30 -7.31 -13.30 -17.39
CA ASP A 30 -8.38 -12.70 -18.22
C ASP A 30 -9.56 -12.18 -17.37
N CYS A 31 -9.28 -11.27 -16.45
CA CYS A 31 -10.11 -10.98 -15.31
C CYS A 31 -11.02 -9.81 -15.65
N THR A 32 -12.21 -10.16 -16.11
CA THR A 32 -13.29 -9.26 -16.58
C THR A 32 -13.82 -8.25 -15.54
N LYS A 33 -13.29 -8.22 -14.31
CA LYS A 33 -13.91 -7.50 -13.18
C LYS A 33 -13.34 -6.12 -12.86
N LEU A 34 -12.06 -5.86 -13.09
CA LEU A 34 -11.43 -4.58 -12.75
C LEU A 34 -11.03 -3.89 -14.06
N ASN A 35 -11.75 -2.82 -14.41
CA ASN A 35 -11.40 -2.01 -15.56
C ASN A 35 -10.18 -1.13 -15.25
N ALA A 36 -9.56 -0.58 -16.29
CA ALA A 36 -8.36 0.24 -16.16
C ALA A 36 -8.50 1.41 -15.18
N ALA A 37 -9.69 2.03 -15.09
CA ALA A 37 -9.94 3.15 -14.18
C ALA A 37 -9.96 2.69 -12.71
N ALA A 38 -10.62 1.57 -12.41
CA ALA A 38 -10.62 0.98 -11.07
C ALA A 38 -9.21 0.53 -10.66
N PHE A 39 -8.43 0.02 -11.62
CA PHE A 39 -7.04 -0.37 -11.39
C PHE A 39 -6.16 0.83 -11.04
N GLN A 40 -6.27 1.91 -11.82
CA GLN A 40 -5.57 3.15 -11.55
C GLN A 40 -5.95 3.75 -10.19
N GLN A 41 -7.24 3.73 -9.83
CA GLN A 41 -7.68 4.18 -8.50
C GLN A 41 -7.11 3.34 -7.36
N ALA A 42 -7.03 2.02 -7.53
CA ALA A 42 -6.44 1.14 -6.53
C ALA A 42 -4.93 1.44 -6.35
N LEU A 43 -4.19 1.62 -7.45
CA LEU A 43 -2.78 2.03 -7.39
C LEU A 43 -2.61 3.42 -6.77
N PHE A 44 -3.49 4.37 -7.07
CA PHE A 44 -3.47 5.68 -6.43
C PHE A 44 -3.68 5.58 -4.91
N GLY A 45 -4.57 4.70 -4.47
CA GLY A 45 -4.74 4.39 -3.04
C GLY A 45 -3.46 3.84 -2.40
N VAL A 46 -2.75 2.93 -3.10
CA VAL A 46 -1.46 2.41 -2.65
C VAL A 46 -0.42 3.53 -2.51
N THR A 47 -0.33 4.45 -3.47
CA THR A 47 0.59 5.59 -3.37
C THR A 47 0.27 6.49 -2.17
N CYS A 48 -1.00 6.78 -1.89
CA CYS A 48 -1.39 7.56 -0.70
C CYS A 48 -0.96 6.87 0.61
N CYS A 49 -1.06 5.54 0.69
CA CYS A 49 -0.59 4.79 1.85
C CYS A 49 0.94 4.89 2.00
N LEU A 50 1.69 4.79 0.90
CA LEU A 50 3.15 4.91 0.90
C LEU A 50 3.61 6.32 1.30
N ASP A 51 2.95 7.36 0.79
CA ASP A 51 3.24 8.75 1.16
C ASP A 51 3.02 8.98 2.66
N ARG A 52 1.90 8.48 3.21
CA ARG A 52 1.65 8.55 4.66
C ARG A 52 2.74 7.82 5.45
N ILE A 53 3.15 6.62 5.01
CA ILE A 53 4.23 5.86 5.66
C ILE A 53 5.55 6.65 5.63
N ALA A 54 5.88 7.29 4.52
CA ALA A 54 7.08 8.13 4.40
C ALA A 54 7.03 9.32 5.38
N ASP A 55 5.89 9.98 5.51
CA ASP A 55 5.66 11.04 6.49
C ASP A 55 5.77 10.54 7.93
N ASP A 56 5.23 9.35 8.22
CA ASP A 56 5.29 8.73 9.54
C ASP A 56 6.73 8.38 9.90
N LEU A 57 7.50 7.82 8.96
CA LEU A 57 8.93 7.55 9.10
C LEU A 57 9.75 8.83 9.33
N GLY A 58 9.46 9.91 8.61
CA GLY A 58 10.13 11.21 8.81
C GLY A 58 9.91 11.80 10.20
N LYS A 59 8.82 11.41 10.89
CA LYS A 59 8.49 11.81 12.26
C LYS A 59 9.00 10.81 13.31
N MET A 60 9.40 9.60 12.91
CA MET A 60 10.02 8.66 13.82
C MET A 60 11.43 9.17 14.14
N SER A 61 11.62 9.69 15.36
CA SER A 61 12.95 9.93 15.89
C SER A 61 13.71 8.61 15.91
N ILE A 62 14.73 8.49 15.06
CA ILE A 62 15.75 7.44 15.17
C ILE A 62 16.67 7.89 16.30
N GLU A 63 16.35 7.48 17.53
CA GLU A 63 17.27 7.54 18.67
C GLU A 63 18.04 6.23 18.78
#